data_AF-A0AAN8P3Q9-F1
#
_entry.id   AF-A0AAN8P3Q9-F1
#
_cell.length_a   1.000
_cell.length_b   1.000
_cell.length_c   1.000
_cell.angle_alpha   90.00
_cell.angle_beta   90.00
_cell.angle_gamma   90.00
#
_symmetry.space_group_name_H-M   'P 1'
#
loop_
_entity.id
_entity.type
_entity.pdbx_description
1 polymer ?
#
loop_
_entity_poly.entity_id
_entity_poly.type
_entity_poly.pdbx_seq_one_letter_code
_entity_poly.pdbx_strand_id
1 'polypeptide(L)'
;MASKLKKLFDKNDSSSTAEPVLQNATPTTQLIQPVSEEPPYDPSLRPRFLIIGAGHRGNAYARAINSSTNGIIASVADIHTYKRESLAERYRIPKDLCFSDWRDILKPESQEIINSSGGIDGVLICTLDQTHAEIATALIPFGWHVLIEKPLATTYLDCLKIQTAIQATNVVFAIGHVLRYSPHNRLLHRLLTQDKIVGEIVAIEHKEPIGWYHFAHSFVRGNWHKESESGPSILTKCCHDLDILLWFLCSPKPFDPDDTATKPDEPSNVYSTGKLTYFHKRNKPENATNNCITCPESVERACMYSAKKIYYENPSGLRGGFNTSWPVDIVYPEIEDDPGNFKVKTENLLKRLEEGPYGRCVYDGHNDVVDNQVVVMSWDGDDNDTKNSGRSPKTATLTMTAFTHAICQRKTVIYGTKGELHSDTSWPAAAADQEKRPMRQPQTSLHSISFTDPYAQWVSHTPDEADRFSGHGGGDTGLAKAFVSAVEAVKVHGWDVGKAQRVHIGAGIDEAVRAHGMAWCAEDSRASGERKVWASWDAEQREKL
;
A
#
# COMPACT_ATOMS: atom_id res chain seq x y z
N MET A 1 -23.97 -44.62 -37.44
CA MET A 1 -22.77 -44.15 -38.17
C MET A 1 -21.53 -44.89 -37.67
N ALA A 2 -21.49 -46.19 -37.93
CA ALA A 2 -20.31 -47.02 -37.83
C ALA A 2 -19.69 -47.08 -39.24
N SER A 3 -18.66 -46.29 -39.53
CA SER A 3 -17.68 -46.53 -40.63
C SER A 3 -16.57 -45.47 -40.80
N LYS A 4 -16.16 -44.69 -39.78
CA LYS A 4 -15.07 -43.70 -39.96
C LYS A 4 -13.99 -43.63 -38.87
N LEU A 5 -13.76 -44.71 -38.12
CA LEU A 5 -12.63 -44.82 -37.17
C LEU A 5 -11.84 -46.12 -37.35
N LYS A 6 -11.43 -46.42 -38.59
CA LYS A 6 -10.55 -47.56 -38.86
C LYS A 6 -9.58 -47.22 -40.00
N LYS A 7 -8.60 -46.36 -39.71
CA LYS A 7 -7.47 -46.09 -40.62
C LYS A 7 -6.28 -45.37 -39.94
N LEU A 8 -5.87 -45.84 -38.76
CA LEU A 8 -4.62 -45.36 -38.13
C LEU A 8 -3.73 -46.45 -37.53
N PHE A 9 -4.08 -47.73 -37.68
CA PHE A 9 -3.21 -48.83 -37.27
C PHE A 9 -3.27 -49.91 -38.34
N ASP A 10 -2.29 -49.89 -39.24
CA ASP A 10 -1.68 -51.07 -39.86
C ASP A 10 -0.64 -50.60 -40.89
N LYS A 11 0.64 -50.64 -40.51
CA LYS A 11 1.66 -51.44 -41.22
C LYS A 11 2.99 -51.42 -40.48
N ASN A 12 3.35 -52.61 -40.01
CA ASN A 12 4.68 -53.04 -39.60
C ASN A 12 5.61 -53.28 -40.80
N ASP A 13 6.88 -53.49 -40.43
CA ASP A 13 8.01 -54.11 -41.14
C ASP A 13 8.88 -53.20 -42.04
N SER A 14 10.21 -53.28 -42.03
CA SER A 14 11.18 -54.02 -41.19
C SER A 14 12.59 -53.58 -41.63
N SER A 15 13.53 -53.55 -40.68
CA SER A 15 15.01 -53.69 -40.81
C SER A 15 15.81 -52.81 -41.79
N SER A 16 16.77 -52.03 -41.26
CA SER A 16 18.20 -52.27 -41.55
C SER A 16 19.10 -51.55 -40.55
N THR A 17 20.18 -52.24 -40.19
CA THR A 17 21.24 -51.90 -39.24
C THR A 17 22.24 -50.88 -39.80
N ALA A 18 22.59 -49.85 -39.02
CA ALA A 18 23.92 -49.23 -39.01
C ALA A 18 24.02 -48.21 -37.85
N GLU A 19 24.87 -48.50 -36.87
CA GLU A 19 25.42 -47.43 -36.01
C GLU A 19 26.41 -46.59 -36.82
N PRO A 20 26.50 -45.27 -36.54
CA PRO A 20 27.82 -44.67 -36.50
C PRO A 20 28.04 -43.77 -35.27
N VAL A 21 29.04 -44.17 -34.49
CA VAL A 21 30.20 -43.38 -34.04
C VAL A 21 29.94 -41.90 -33.70
N LEU A 22 29.98 -41.60 -32.39
CA LEU A 22 30.17 -40.25 -31.85
C LEU A 22 31.52 -39.69 -32.33
N GLN A 23 31.50 -38.64 -33.15
CA GLN A 23 32.66 -37.77 -33.37
C GLN A 23 32.50 -36.51 -32.52
N ASN A 24 33.38 -36.38 -31.53
CA ASN A 24 33.57 -35.15 -30.75
C ASN A 24 34.12 -34.05 -31.66
N ALA A 25 33.26 -33.11 -32.05
CA ALA A 25 33.69 -31.84 -32.63
C ALA A 25 33.64 -30.78 -31.52
N THR A 26 34.81 -30.38 -31.04
CA THR A 26 34.99 -29.28 -30.10
C THR A 26 34.72 -27.95 -30.82
N PRO A 27 33.73 -27.13 -30.42
CA PRO A 27 33.62 -25.77 -30.94
C PRO A 27 34.66 -24.90 -30.27
N THR A 28 35.52 -24.29 -31.07
CA THR A 28 36.50 -23.30 -30.64
C THR A 28 35.77 -22.04 -30.16
N THR A 29 35.64 -21.88 -28.84
CA THR A 29 35.10 -20.66 -28.24
C THR A 29 36.11 -19.53 -28.44
N GLN A 30 35.86 -18.65 -29.43
CA GLN A 30 36.49 -17.33 -29.43
C GLN A 30 35.99 -16.58 -28.21
N LEU A 31 36.90 -16.28 -27.28
CA LEU A 31 36.65 -15.42 -26.14
C LEU A 31 36.27 -14.02 -26.65
N ILE A 32 34.98 -13.72 -26.61
CA ILE A 32 34.48 -12.36 -26.70
C ILE A 32 35.03 -11.63 -25.47
N GLN A 33 35.88 -10.63 -25.69
CA GLN A 33 36.34 -9.77 -24.60
C GLN A 33 35.13 -9.08 -23.95
N PRO A 34 35.09 -8.96 -22.60
CA PRO A 34 34.01 -8.27 -21.94
C PRO A 34 33.96 -6.82 -22.44
N VAL A 35 32.78 -6.45 -22.92
CA VAL A 35 32.42 -5.08 -23.28
C VAL A 35 32.52 -4.22 -22.03
N SER A 36 33.31 -3.15 -22.13
CA SER A 36 33.51 -1.98 -21.26
C SER A 36 33.01 -2.07 -19.82
N GLU A 37 33.94 -1.97 -18.86
CA GLU A 37 33.66 -1.50 -17.50
C GLU A 37 32.84 -0.20 -17.60
N GLU A 38 31.60 -0.21 -17.09
CA GLU A 38 30.86 1.03 -16.88
C GLU A 38 31.74 1.97 -16.05
N PRO A 39 31.83 3.27 -16.41
CA PRO A 39 32.63 4.21 -15.65
C PRO A 39 32.19 4.19 -14.18
N PRO A 40 33.13 4.33 -13.23
CA PRO A 40 32.80 4.30 -11.80
C PRO A 40 31.74 5.36 -11.51
N TYR A 41 30.62 4.90 -10.94
CA TYR A 41 29.48 5.73 -10.59
C TYR A 41 29.94 6.89 -9.68
N ASP A 42 29.73 8.13 -10.13
CA ASP A 42 30.08 9.32 -9.35
C ASP A 42 29.16 9.41 -8.12
N PRO A 43 29.69 9.30 -6.88
CA PRO A 43 28.90 9.38 -5.66
C PRO A 43 28.13 10.69 -5.52
N SER A 44 28.54 11.77 -6.21
CA SER A 44 27.84 13.06 -6.23
C SER A 44 26.47 12.99 -6.95
N LEU A 45 26.29 12.01 -7.84
CA LEU A 45 25.08 11.84 -8.64
C LEU A 45 23.97 11.07 -7.92
N ARG A 46 24.24 10.54 -6.70
CA ARG A 46 23.23 9.85 -5.89
C ARG A 46 22.02 10.74 -5.65
N PRO A 47 20.79 10.25 -5.86
CA PRO A 47 19.59 10.95 -5.43
C PRO A 47 19.58 11.19 -3.92
N ARG A 48 19.33 12.43 -3.50
CA ARG A 48 19.37 12.91 -2.11
C ARG A 48 17.95 13.23 -1.65
N PHE A 49 17.53 12.61 -0.56
CA PHE A 49 16.16 12.68 -0.08
C PHE A 49 16.01 13.35 1.28
N LEU A 50 14.98 14.18 1.39
CA LEU A 50 14.47 14.72 2.65
C LEU A 50 13.30 13.85 3.14
N ILE A 51 13.35 13.42 4.41
CA ILE A 51 12.22 12.76 5.08
C ILE A 51 11.49 13.77 5.98
N ILE A 52 10.21 14.02 5.72
CA ILE A 52 9.35 14.81 6.61
C ILE A 52 8.41 13.83 7.33
N GLY A 53 8.55 13.69 8.64
CA GLY A 53 7.91 12.66 9.45
C GLY A 53 8.80 11.42 9.59
N ALA A 54 9.61 11.40 10.65
CA ALA A 54 10.47 10.29 11.08
C ALA A 54 9.73 9.24 11.93
N GLY A 55 8.42 9.08 11.71
CA GLY A 55 7.61 8.01 12.30
C GLY A 55 7.88 6.64 11.66
N HIS A 56 6.95 5.69 11.88
CA HIS A 56 7.06 4.34 11.34
C HIS A 56 7.18 4.32 9.81
N ARG A 57 6.39 5.14 9.09
CA ARG A 57 6.42 5.24 7.62
C ARG A 57 7.71 5.86 7.09
N GLY A 58 8.15 7.00 7.64
CA GLY A 58 9.42 7.62 7.26
C GLY A 58 10.62 6.70 7.47
N ASN A 59 10.63 5.95 8.58
CA ASN A 59 11.65 4.93 8.84
C ASN A 59 11.61 3.78 7.82
N ALA A 60 10.41 3.32 7.43
CA ALA A 60 10.26 2.25 6.45
C ALA A 60 10.82 2.66 5.07
N TYR A 61 10.49 3.85 4.58
CA TYR A 61 11.05 4.34 3.31
C TYR A 61 12.54 4.64 3.41
N ALA A 62 12.99 5.29 4.48
CA ALA A 62 14.41 5.56 4.69
C ALA A 62 15.24 4.27 4.67
N ARG A 63 14.72 3.20 5.30
CA ARG A 63 15.33 1.87 5.29
C ARG A 63 15.36 1.29 3.89
N ALA A 64 14.22 1.31 3.20
CA ALA A 64 14.09 0.76 1.85
C ALA A 64 15.03 1.45 0.84
N ILE A 65 15.11 2.78 0.89
CA ILE A 65 16.05 3.58 0.09
C ILE A 65 17.48 3.15 0.40
N ASN A 66 17.89 3.19 1.68
CA ASN A 66 19.27 2.90 2.06
C ASN A 66 19.69 1.45 1.77
N SER A 67 18.79 0.47 1.91
CA SER A 67 19.13 -0.95 1.77
C SER A 67 18.96 -1.50 0.36
N SER A 68 18.22 -0.81 -0.51
CA SER A 68 17.73 -1.41 -1.77
C SER A 68 17.87 -0.52 -2.99
N THR A 69 18.41 0.70 -2.83
CA THR A 69 18.66 1.64 -3.91
C THR A 69 20.01 2.34 -3.71
N ASN A 70 20.38 3.22 -4.63
CA ASN A 70 21.53 4.11 -4.50
C ASN A 70 21.16 5.48 -3.89
N GLY A 71 19.94 5.68 -3.37
CA GLY A 71 19.55 6.94 -2.76
C GLY A 71 20.27 7.21 -1.42
N ILE A 72 20.28 8.47 -0.99
CA ILE A 72 20.82 8.91 0.30
C ILE A 72 19.74 9.64 1.08
N ILE A 73 19.62 9.36 2.37
CA ILE A 73 18.81 10.17 3.28
C ILE A 73 19.67 11.36 3.73
N ALA A 74 19.40 12.53 3.16
CA ALA A 74 20.24 13.71 3.28
C ALA A 74 19.75 14.70 4.34
N SER A 75 18.46 14.68 4.67
CA SER A 75 17.85 15.58 5.65
C SER A 75 16.60 14.97 6.28
N VAL A 76 16.24 15.44 7.47
CA VAL A 76 15.04 15.00 8.20
C VAL A 76 14.33 16.17 8.88
N ALA A 77 13.00 16.16 8.85
CA ALA A 77 12.16 17.01 9.68
C ALA A 77 11.15 16.16 10.47
N ASP A 78 11.12 16.31 11.80
CA ASP A 78 10.07 15.72 12.66
C ASP A 78 9.95 16.55 13.94
N ILE A 79 8.72 16.75 14.42
CA ILE A 79 8.42 17.51 15.64
C ILE A 79 8.90 16.79 16.92
N HIS A 80 9.03 15.46 16.89
CA HIS A 80 9.50 14.67 18.01
C HIS A 80 11.01 14.53 17.95
N THR A 81 11.70 15.18 18.90
CA THR A 81 13.17 15.17 19.01
C THR A 81 13.76 13.76 18.92
N TYR A 82 13.24 12.80 19.69
CA TYR A 82 13.74 11.43 19.68
C TYR A 82 13.66 10.76 18.29
N LYS A 83 12.53 10.91 17.58
CA LYS A 83 12.37 10.32 16.24
C LYS A 83 13.32 10.96 15.23
N ARG A 84 13.46 12.29 15.29
CA ARG A 84 14.37 13.06 14.45
C ARG A 84 15.83 12.66 14.67
N GLU A 85 16.27 12.60 15.93
CA GLU A 85 17.63 12.26 16.31
C GLU A 85 17.98 10.80 16.00
N SER A 86 17.07 9.86 16.29
CA SER A 86 17.26 8.43 15.98
C SER A 86 17.42 8.19 14.47
N LEU A 87 16.62 8.85 13.64
CA LEU A 87 16.75 8.76 12.18
C LEU A 87 18.03 9.45 11.69
N ALA A 88 18.36 10.62 12.23
CA ALA A 88 19.58 11.35 11.89
C ALA A 88 20.85 10.55 12.21
N GLU A 89 20.93 9.94 13.39
CA GLU A 89 22.05 9.10 13.78
C GLU A 89 22.19 7.89 12.86
N ARG A 90 21.09 7.17 12.59
CA ARG A 90 21.08 5.97 11.76
C ARG A 90 21.61 6.21 10.35
N TYR A 91 21.26 7.34 9.75
CA TYR A 91 21.65 7.69 8.38
C TYR A 91 22.77 8.74 8.31
N ARG A 92 23.36 9.11 9.46
CA ARG A 92 24.47 10.07 9.59
C ARG A 92 24.13 11.45 8.97
N ILE A 93 22.92 11.93 9.23
CA ILE A 93 22.45 13.24 8.78
C ILE A 93 23.13 14.33 9.62
N PRO A 94 23.77 15.33 8.99
CA PRO A 94 24.32 16.50 9.68
C PRO A 94 23.27 17.23 10.53
N LYS A 95 23.68 17.77 11.69
CA LYS A 95 22.76 18.42 12.65
C LYS A 95 22.04 19.64 12.08
N ASP A 96 22.71 20.38 11.21
CA ASP A 96 22.20 21.54 10.46
C ASP A 96 21.22 21.17 9.33
N LEU A 97 21.10 19.88 9.02
CA LEU A 97 20.10 19.30 8.11
C LEU A 97 18.99 18.54 8.85
N CYS A 98 18.88 18.74 10.17
CA CYS A 98 17.84 18.17 11.01
C CYS A 98 16.90 19.27 11.53
N PHE A 99 15.66 19.30 11.07
CA PHE A 99 14.69 20.37 11.35
C PHE A 99 13.61 19.94 12.34
N SER A 100 13.31 20.78 13.34
CA SER A 100 12.24 20.50 14.30
C SER A 100 10.84 20.82 13.79
N ASP A 101 10.73 21.72 12.82
CA ASP A 101 9.52 21.98 12.06
C ASP A 101 9.88 21.95 10.57
N TRP A 102 9.04 21.36 9.74
CA TRP A 102 9.25 21.35 8.29
C TRP A 102 9.25 22.77 7.71
N ARG A 103 8.57 23.73 8.37
CA ARG A 103 8.56 25.15 7.96
C ARG A 103 9.93 25.80 8.04
N ASP A 104 10.84 25.27 8.87
CA ASP A 104 12.20 25.78 8.96
C ASP A 104 12.95 25.59 7.63
N ILE A 105 12.61 24.55 6.86
CA ILE A 105 13.20 24.29 5.53
C ILE A 105 12.93 25.44 4.56
N LEU A 106 11.80 26.15 4.70
CA LEU A 106 11.43 27.25 3.81
C LEU A 106 12.29 28.50 4.01
N LYS A 107 13.04 28.58 5.11
CA LYS A 107 13.83 29.75 5.47
C LYS A 107 15.06 29.89 4.54
N PRO A 108 15.42 31.11 4.10
CA PRO A 108 16.56 31.33 3.20
C PRO A 108 17.88 30.72 3.72
N GLU A 109 18.15 30.84 5.01
CA GLU A 109 19.35 30.28 5.65
C GLU A 109 19.38 28.76 5.60
N SER A 110 18.23 28.10 5.71
CA SER A 110 18.13 26.64 5.62
C SER A 110 18.32 26.18 4.18
N GLN A 111 17.78 26.92 3.21
CA GLN A 111 18.01 26.65 1.80
C GLN A 111 19.48 26.82 1.40
N GLU A 112 20.18 27.83 1.94
CA GLU A 112 21.63 28.00 1.72
C GLU A 112 22.44 26.80 2.27
N ILE A 113 22.11 26.33 3.47
CA ILE A 113 22.73 25.13 4.07
C ILE A 113 22.43 23.88 3.24
N ILE A 114 21.18 23.69 2.82
CA ILE A 114 20.78 22.56 1.97
C ILE A 114 21.56 22.57 0.66
N ASN A 115 21.63 23.71 -0.03
CA ASN A 115 22.30 23.84 -1.32
C ASN A 115 23.82 23.65 -1.20
N SER A 116 24.45 24.25 -0.19
CA SER A 116 25.90 24.06 0.07
C SER A 116 26.24 22.64 0.52
N SER A 117 25.27 21.88 1.03
CA SER A 117 25.40 20.46 1.39
C SER A 117 25.10 19.48 0.25
N GLY A 118 25.01 19.97 -1.00
CA GLY A 118 24.75 19.14 -2.18
C GLY A 118 23.28 19.02 -2.59
N GLY A 119 22.39 19.77 -1.95
CA GLY A 119 20.97 19.88 -2.32
C GLY A 119 20.10 18.68 -1.93
N ILE A 120 18.84 18.75 -2.35
CA ILE A 120 17.81 17.72 -2.24
C ILE A 120 17.21 17.52 -3.64
N ASP A 121 17.05 16.25 -4.05
CA ASP A 121 16.43 15.89 -5.33
C ASP A 121 14.97 15.46 -5.15
N GLY A 122 14.63 14.94 -3.97
CA GLY A 122 13.25 14.58 -3.65
C GLY A 122 12.90 14.61 -2.17
N VAL A 123 11.61 14.70 -1.88
CA VAL A 123 11.04 14.76 -0.55
C VAL A 123 10.02 13.65 -0.34
N LEU A 124 10.07 13.00 0.81
CA LEU A 124 9.09 12.02 1.25
C LEU A 124 8.29 12.61 2.41
N ILE A 125 7.00 12.86 2.17
CA ILE A 125 6.06 13.39 3.18
C ILE A 125 5.37 12.20 3.85
N CYS A 126 5.79 11.91 5.08
CA CYS A 126 5.39 10.75 5.89
C CYS A 126 4.79 11.16 7.24
N THR A 127 4.14 12.32 7.28
CA THR A 127 3.50 12.90 8.47
C THR A 127 2.09 12.35 8.66
N LEU A 128 1.30 12.97 9.55
CA LEU A 128 -0.13 12.64 9.68
C LEU A 128 -0.94 13.29 8.56
N ASP A 129 -1.98 12.58 8.14
CA ASP A 129 -2.81 12.81 6.95
C ASP A 129 -3.18 14.29 6.73
N GLN A 130 -3.61 15.00 7.79
CA GLN A 130 -4.09 16.38 7.73
C GLN A 130 -3.01 17.41 7.37
N THR A 131 -1.74 17.03 7.45
CA THR A 131 -0.61 17.92 7.15
C THR A 131 -0.08 17.77 5.73
N HIS A 132 -0.48 16.72 5.00
CA HIS A 132 0.07 16.41 3.68
C HIS A 132 -0.10 17.56 2.69
N ALA A 133 -1.30 18.15 2.61
CA ALA A 133 -1.59 19.20 1.65
C ALA A 133 -0.80 20.49 1.92
N GLU A 134 -0.73 20.92 3.18
CA GLU A 134 0.05 22.11 3.56
C GLU A 134 1.53 21.94 3.23
N ILE A 135 2.12 20.79 3.61
CA ILE A 135 3.53 20.49 3.36
C ILE A 135 3.80 20.37 1.85
N ALA A 136 2.97 19.61 1.13
CA ALA A 136 3.17 19.34 -0.29
C ALA A 136 3.07 20.62 -1.12
N THR A 137 2.01 21.42 -0.93
CA THR A 137 1.81 22.65 -1.70
C THR A 137 2.87 23.72 -1.41
N ALA A 138 3.48 23.69 -0.21
CA ALA A 138 4.60 24.57 0.13
C ALA A 138 5.94 24.12 -0.49
N LEU A 139 6.18 22.81 -0.59
CA LEU A 139 7.49 22.28 -1.01
C LEU A 139 7.59 21.91 -2.48
N ILE A 140 6.50 21.50 -3.14
CA ILE A 140 6.50 21.19 -4.58
C ILE A 140 7.07 22.33 -5.44
N PRO A 141 6.79 23.63 -5.17
CA PRO A 141 7.36 24.74 -5.94
C PRO A 141 8.90 24.84 -5.92
N PHE A 142 9.59 24.16 -5.00
CA PHE A 142 11.06 24.07 -5.00
C PHE A 142 11.60 23.18 -6.12
N GLY A 143 10.74 22.46 -6.85
CA GLY A 143 11.14 21.57 -7.94
C GLY A 143 11.63 20.19 -7.48
N TRP A 144 11.53 19.89 -6.18
CA TRP A 144 11.86 18.56 -5.66
C TRP A 144 10.82 17.53 -6.06
N HIS A 145 11.29 16.36 -6.48
CA HIS A 145 10.41 15.20 -6.72
C HIS A 145 9.75 14.79 -5.40
N VAL A 146 8.50 14.33 -5.45
CA VAL A 146 7.72 14.15 -4.22
C VAL A 146 7.09 12.78 -4.13
N LEU A 147 7.25 12.15 -2.97
CA LEU A 147 6.46 11.00 -2.54
C LEU A 147 5.63 11.42 -1.34
N ILE A 148 4.31 11.28 -1.42
CA ILE A 148 3.38 11.61 -0.34
C ILE A 148 2.79 10.32 0.23
N GLU A 149 2.78 10.14 1.54
CA GLU A 149 2.03 9.06 2.17
C GLU A 149 0.54 9.16 1.90
N LYS A 150 -0.16 8.04 2.07
CA LYS A 150 -1.61 7.97 1.90
C LYS A 150 -2.33 8.22 3.23
N PRO A 151 -3.53 8.83 3.21
CA PRO A 151 -4.21 9.38 2.03
C PRO A 151 -3.52 10.66 1.51
N LEU A 152 -3.72 10.99 0.24
CA LEU A 152 -3.14 12.17 -0.41
C LEU A 152 -3.47 13.46 0.36
N ALA A 153 -4.71 13.59 0.81
CA ALA A 153 -5.17 14.59 1.77
C ALA A 153 -6.46 14.14 2.47
N THR A 154 -6.85 14.85 3.53
CA THR A 154 -8.06 14.60 4.32
C THR A 154 -9.29 15.32 3.79
N THR A 155 -9.19 15.96 2.63
CA THR A 155 -10.33 16.50 1.87
C THR A 155 -10.09 16.29 0.38
N TYR A 156 -11.16 16.17 -0.39
CA TYR A 156 -11.02 16.06 -1.85
C TYR A 156 -10.50 17.36 -2.48
N LEU A 157 -10.93 18.52 -1.97
CA LEU A 157 -10.44 19.82 -2.43
C LEU A 157 -8.92 19.96 -2.26
N ASP A 158 -8.36 19.50 -1.15
CA ASP A 158 -6.92 19.55 -0.94
C ASP A 158 -6.17 18.54 -1.83
N CYS A 159 -6.77 17.41 -2.19
CA CYS A 159 -6.23 16.52 -3.23
C CYS A 159 -6.10 17.27 -4.56
N LEU A 160 -7.11 18.08 -4.93
CA LEU A 160 -7.09 18.89 -6.14
C LEU A 160 -6.04 20.01 -6.09
N LYS A 161 -5.83 20.65 -4.93
CA LYS A 161 -4.74 21.64 -4.76
C LYS A 161 -3.36 21.01 -4.96
N ILE A 162 -3.14 19.81 -4.40
CA ILE A 162 -1.89 19.06 -4.62
C ILE A 162 -1.75 18.70 -6.10
N GLN A 163 -2.84 18.29 -6.77
CA GLN A 163 -2.87 18.02 -8.21
C GLN A 163 -2.39 19.23 -9.02
N THR A 164 -2.97 20.40 -8.78
CA THR A 164 -2.59 21.65 -9.44
C THR A 164 -1.11 21.98 -9.21
N ALA A 165 -0.60 21.81 -7.99
CA ALA A 165 0.80 22.07 -7.68
C ALA A 165 1.76 21.13 -8.44
N ILE A 166 1.47 19.83 -8.48
CA ILE A 166 2.28 18.83 -9.21
C ILE A 166 2.28 19.11 -10.71
N GLN A 167 1.11 19.40 -11.28
CA GLN A 167 0.95 19.70 -12.70
C GLN A 167 1.68 20.99 -13.10
N ALA A 168 1.75 21.99 -12.21
CA ALA A 168 2.42 23.26 -12.47
C ALA A 168 3.96 23.17 -12.44
N THR A 169 4.54 22.30 -11.60
CA THR A 169 6.00 22.25 -11.40
C THR A 169 6.71 21.14 -12.19
N ASN A 170 5.96 20.23 -12.82
CA ASN A 170 6.50 19.10 -13.62
C ASN A 170 7.56 18.28 -12.85
N VAL A 171 7.16 17.70 -11.73
CA VAL A 171 8.01 16.85 -10.88
C VAL A 171 7.54 15.39 -10.91
N VAL A 172 8.46 14.44 -10.74
CA VAL A 172 8.08 13.05 -10.45
C VAL A 172 7.24 13.02 -9.17
N PHE A 173 6.09 12.38 -9.25
CA PHE A 173 5.14 12.21 -8.16
C PHE A 173 4.96 10.73 -7.82
N ALA A 174 4.94 10.42 -6.54
CA ALA A 174 4.55 9.13 -6.01
C ALA A 174 3.55 9.30 -4.86
N ILE A 175 2.57 8.42 -4.79
CA ILE A 175 1.64 8.30 -3.66
C ILE A 175 1.93 6.99 -2.94
N GLY A 176 1.72 6.98 -1.62
CA GLY A 176 1.87 5.83 -0.73
C GLY A 176 0.96 4.64 -1.02
N HIS A 177 0.42 4.47 -2.24
CA HIS A 177 -0.33 3.28 -2.69
C HIS A 177 0.59 2.08 -2.91
N VAL A 178 1.27 1.65 -1.85
CA VAL A 178 2.32 0.62 -1.87
C VAL A 178 1.83 -0.74 -2.39
N LEU A 179 0.52 -1.01 -2.32
CA LEU A 179 -0.04 -2.28 -2.80
C LEU A 179 0.24 -2.53 -4.29
N ARG A 180 0.26 -1.50 -5.14
CA ARG A 180 0.59 -1.62 -6.57
C ARG A 180 1.99 -2.21 -6.82
N TYR A 181 2.89 -2.07 -5.85
CA TYR A 181 4.29 -2.45 -5.97
C TYR A 181 4.63 -3.78 -5.30
N SER A 182 3.67 -4.38 -4.59
CA SER A 182 3.84 -5.74 -4.06
C SER A 182 3.94 -6.75 -5.22
N PRO A 183 4.85 -7.74 -5.17
CA PRO A 183 4.93 -8.78 -6.21
C PRO A 183 3.59 -9.48 -6.46
N HIS A 184 2.80 -9.67 -5.39
CA HIS A 184 1.46 -10.25 -5.49
C HIS A 184 0.53 -9.45 -6.39
N ASN A 185 0.33 -8.15 -6.11
CA ASN A 185 -0.60 -7.34 -6.89
C ASN A 185 -0.06 -6.99 -8.28
N ARG A 186 1.27 -6.94 -8.46
CA ARG A 186 1.88 -6.82 -9.80
C ARG A 186 1.59 -8.03 -10.67
N LEU A 187 1.71 -9.24 -10.12
CA LEU A 187 1.34 -10.46 -10.81
C LEU A 187 -0.16 -10.47 -11.12
N LEU A 188 -1.00 -10.13 -10.13
CA LEU A 188 -2.45 -10.06 -10.32
C LEU A 188 -2.82 -9.07 -11.43
N HIS A 189 -2.26 -7.86 -11.41
CA HIS A 189 -2.47 -6.86 -12.46
C HIS A 189 -2.09 -7.41 -13.84
N ARG A 190 -0.89 -7.98 -13.99
CA ARG A 190 -0.43 -8.59 -15.25
C ARG A 190 -1.40 -9.67 -15.75
N LEU A 191 -1.78 -10.60 -14.88
CA LEU A 191 -2.68 -11.71 -15.24
C LEU A 191 -4.04 -11.20 -15.75
N LEU A 192 -4.53 -10.11 -15.17
CA LEU A 192 -5.82 -9.51 -15.51
C LEU A 192 -5.75 -8.62 -16.76
N THR A 193 -4.76 -7.74 -16.87
CA THR A 193 -4.74 -6.67 -17.88
C THR A 193 -3.89 -6.98 -19.10
N GLN A 194 -2.84 -7.81 -18.95
CA GLN A 194 -1.93 -8.18 -20.03
C GLN A 194 -2.23 -9.59 -20.54
N ASP A 195 -2.16 -10.59 -19.67
CA ASP A 195 -2.33 -11.99 -20.05
C ASP A 195 -3.82 -12.35 -20.25
N LYS A 196 -4.74 -11.55 -19.67
CA LYS A 196 -6.20 -11.70 -19.74
C LYS A 196 -6.68 -13.13 -19.46
N ILE A 197 -6.13 -13.76 -18.42
CA ILE A 197 -6.36 -15.21 -18.16
C ILE A 197 -7.81 -15.55 -17.81
N VAL A 198 -8.59 -14.58 -17.31
CA VAL A 198 -10.03 -14.71 -17.06
C VAL A 198 -10.88 -14.08 -18.18
N GLY A 199 -10.27 -13.62 -19.27
CA GLY A 199 -10.92 -12.82 -20.31
C GLY A 199 -11.27 -11.42 -19.81
N GLU A 200 -12.36 -10.85 -20.33
CA GLU A 200 -12.88 -9.58 -19.83
C GLU A 200 -13.47 -9.75 -18.42
N ILE A 201 -13.15 -8.82 -17.52
CA ILE A 201 -13.62 -8.81 -16.12
C ILE A 201 -15.10 -8.43 -16.10
N VAL A 202 -15.91 -9.24 -15.41
CA VAL A 202 -17.36 -9.02 -15.22
C VAL A 202 -17.64 -8.48 -13.81
N ALA A 203 -17.00 -9.05 -12.80
CA ALA A 203 -17.20 -8.66 -11.41
C ALA A 203 -15.96 -8.88 -10.55
N ILE A 204 -15.76 -8.00 -9.56
CA ILE A 204 -14.77 -8.18 -8.49
C ILE A 204 -15.46 -8.10 -7.13
N GLU A 205 -15.18 -9.07 -6.27
CA GLU A 205 -15.51 -9.04 -4.85
C GLU A 205 -14.21 -8.88 -4.05
N HIS A 206 -14.06 -7.76 -3.35
CA HIS A 206 -12.89 -7.45 -2.56
C HIS A 206 -13.25 -7.21 -1.09
N LYS A 207 -12.41 -7.71 -0.18
CA LYS A 207 -12.58 -7.52 1.25
C LYS A 207 -11.28 -7.01 1.85
N GLU A 208 -11.39 -5.91 2.62
CA GLU A 208 -10.37 -5.46 3.56
C GLU A 208 -10.80 -5.82 4.99
N PRO A 209 -10.33 -6.95 5.54
CA PRO A 209 -10.55 -7.32 6.92
C PRO A 209 -9.57 -6.59 7.83
N ILE A 210 -9.90 -5.39 8.31
CA ILE A 210 -8.99 -4.57 9.14
C ILE A 210 -8.52 -5.34 10.38
N GLY A 211 -9.44 -6.09 11.01
CA GLY A 211 -9.15 -6.91 12.18
C GLY A 211 -9.57 -6.27 13.49
N TRP A 212 -10.05 -7.07 14.44
CA TRP A 212 -10.75 -6.56 15.62
C TRP A 212 -9.86 -5.68 16.50
N TYR A 213 -8.66 -6.15 16.85
CA TYR A 213 -7.75 -5.37 17.71
C TYR A 213 -7.05 -4.26 16.95
N HIS A 214 -6.77 -4.47 15.66
CA HIS A 214 -6.17 -3.45 14.81
C HIS A 214 -7.13 -2.27 14.64
N PHE A 215 -8.43 -2.53 14.45
CA PHE A 215 -9.44 -1.48 14.41
C PHE A 215 -9.52 -0.74 15.74
N ALA A 216 -9.54 -1.47 16.87
CA ALA A 216 -9.53 -0.86 18.20
C ALA A 216 -8.27 -0.01 18.46
N HIS A 217 -7.11 -0.43 17.96
CA HIS A 217 -5.86 0.32 18.04
C HIS A 217 -5.94 1.61 17.20
N SER A 218 -6.20 1.50 15.90
CA SER A 218 -6.04 2.60 14.95
C SER A 218 -7.24 3.56 14.88
N PHE A 219 -8.46 3.01 14.94
CA PHE A 219 -9.72 3.71 14.64
C PHE A 219 -10.63 3.90 15.86
N VAL A 220 -10.22 3.44 17.04
CA VAL A 220 -10.92 3.71 18.30
C VAL A 220 -10.05 4.50 19.27
N ARG A 221 -8.82 4.05 19.49
CA ARG A 221 -7.86 4.71 20.41
C ARG A 221 -6.84 5.59 19.71
N GLY A 222 -6.57 5.32 18.44
CA GLY A 222 -5.47 5.90 17.68
C GLY A 222 -5.84 7.12 16.87
N ASN A 223 -4.92 7.51 15.98
CA ASN A 223 -4.96 8.78 15.25
C ASN A 223 -6.19 8.92 14.33
N TRP A 224 -6.79 7.82 13.90
CA TRP A 224 -7.90 7.81 12.94
C TRP A 224 -9.27 7.59 13.58
N HIS A 225 -9.40 7.85 14.88
CA HIS A 225 -10.65 7.64 15.61
C HIS A 225 -11.76 8.63 15.26
N LYS A 226 -11.41 9.80 14.70
CA LYS A 226 -12.37 10.87 14.38
C LYS A 226 -12.27 11.35 12.94
N GLU A 227 -13.42 11.42 12.29
CA GLU A 227 -13.55 11.89 10.90
C GLU A 227 -13.09 13.34 10.76
N SER A 228 -13.47 14.23 11.67
CA SER A 228 -13.11 15.66 11.59
C SER A 228 -11.61 15.95 11.80
N GLU A 229 -10.87 15.01 12.40
CA GLU A 229 -9.44 15.17 12.71
C GLU A 229 -8.54 14.46 11.68
N SER A 230 -9.06 13.47 10.95
CA SER A 230 -8.26 12.61 10.05
C SER A 230 -8.97 12.18 8.76
N GLY A 231 -10.27 11.87 8.82
CA GLY A 231 -11.07 11.44 7.68
C GLY A 231 -11.81 10.11 7.95
N PRO A 232 -12.74 9.73 7.06
CA PRO A 232 -13.51 8.50 7.20
C PRO A 232 -12.60 7.26 7.09
N SER A 233 -12.97 6.17 7.76
CA SER A 233 -12.16 4.94 7.76
C SER A 233 -11.97 4.34 6.37
N ILE A 234 -12.94 4.52 5.46
CA ILE A 234 -12.80 4.10 4.05
C ILE A 234 -11.65 4.83 3.33
N LEU A 235 -11.42 6.11 3.64
CA LEU A 235 -10.32 6.90 3.09
C LEU A 235 -9.00 6.52 3.74
N THR A 236 -8.94 6.54 5.06
CA THR A 236 -7.67 6.42 5.81
C THR A 236 -7.13 4.98 5.81
N LYS A 237 -8.01 3.99 5.62
CA LYS A 237 -7.64 2.57 5.51
C LYS A 237 -7.75 2.01 4.09
N CYS A 238 -8.89 2.20 3.45
CA CYS A 238 -9.24 1.51 2.20
C CYS A 238 -8.98 2.30 0.92
N CYS A 239 -8.33 3.47 0.99
CA CYS A 239 -7.85 4.15 -0.23
C CYS A 239 -6.93 3.25 -1.07
N HIS A 240 -6.14 2.37 -0.43
CA HIS A 240 -5.38 1.33 -1.12
C HIS A 240 -6.25 0.34 -1.89
N ASP A 241 -7.36 -0.08 -1.28
CA ASP A 241 -8.24 -1.10 -1.83
C ASP A 241 -9.05 -0.53 -3.01
N LEU A 242 -9.53 0.71 -2.86
CA LEU A 242 -10.15 1.45 -3.94
C LEU A 242 -9.16 1.73 -5.08
N ASP A 243 -7.92 2.11 -4.77
CA ASP A 243 -6.86 2.28 -5.75
C ASP A 243 -6.61 1.00 -6.56
N ILE A 244 -6.46 -0.16 -5.89
CA ILE A 244 -6.25 -1.44 -6.56
C ILE A 244 -7.44 -1.82 -7.46
N LEU A 245 -8.68 -1.63 -6.99
CA LEU A 245 -9.87 -1.91 -7.79
C LEU A 245 -9.92 -1.02 -9.04
N LEU A 246 -9.66 0.27 -8.90
CA LEU A 246 -9.58 1.20 -10.02
C LEU A 246 -8.40 0.85 -10.94
N TRP A 247 -7.27 0.40 -10.41
CA TRP A 247 -6.12 0.00 -11.21
C TRP A 247 -6.44 -1.20 -12.11
N PHE A 248 -7.20 -2.18 -11.60
CA PHE A 248 -7.65 -3.32 -12.41
C PHE A 248 -8.77 -2.97 -13.40
N LEU A 249 -9.66 -2.05 -13.05
CA LEU A 249 -10.93 -1.84 -13.77
C LEU A 249 -10.93 -0.61 -14.69
N CYS A 250 -10.13 0.41 -14.41
CA CYS A 250 -10.02 1.61 -15.22
C CYS A 250 -9.03 1.47 -16.39
N SER A 251 -8.19 0.44 -16.36
CA SER A 251 -7.12 0.21 -17.33
C SER A 251 -7.08 -1.24 -17.85
N PRO A 252 -8.18 -1.81 -18.39
CA PRO A 252 -8.18 -3.21 -18.84
C PRO A 252 -7.36 -3.45 -20.12
N LYS A 253 -6.67 -2.43 -20.65
CA LYS A 253 -5.68 -2.60 -21.73
C LYS A 253 -4.31 -2.95 -21.14
N PRO A 254 -3.45 -3.66 -21.89
CA PRO A 254 -2.06 -3.83 -21.49
C PRO A 254 -1.44 -2.46 -21.20
N PHE A 255 -0.78 -2.33 -20.05
CA PHE A 255 -0.05 -1.12 -19.70
C PHE A 255 1.00 -0.83 -20.79
N ASP A 256 0.84 0.31 -21.45
CA ASP A 256 1.78 0.85 -22.43
C ASP A 256 2.30 2.19 -21.89
N PRO A 257 3.59 2.29 -21.50
CA PRO A 257 4.15 3.53 -21.00
C PRO A 257 4.25 4.62 -22.08
N ASP A 258 4.02 4.31 -23.36
CA ASP A 258 3.99 5.29 -24.45
C ASP A 258 2.56 5.74 -24.81
N ASP A 259 1.52 5.07 -24.28
CA ASP A 259 0.12 5.50 -24.47
C ASP A 259 -0.22 6.70 -23.57
N THR A 260 -0.42 7.84 -24.22
CA THR A 260 -0.81 9.11 -23.57
C THR A 260 -2.20 9.59 -24.01
N ALA A 261 -2.87 8.84 -24.89
CA ALA A 261 -4.12 9.27 -25.53
C ALA A 261 -5.34 8.50 -25.01
N THR A 262 -5.17 7.26 -24.54
CA THR A 262 -6.27 6.47 -24.00
C THR A 262 -6.76 7.07 -22.69
N LYS A 263 -8.05 7.42 -22.64
CA LYS A 263 -8.71 7.79 -21.39
C LYS A 263 -8.92 6.56 -20.50
N PRO A 264 -8.89 6.71 -19.16
CA PRO A 264 -9.29 5.65 -18.25
C PRO A 264 -10.79 5.34 -18.39
N ASP A 265 -11.15 4.08 -18.12
CA ASP A 265 -12.54 3.64 -18.01
C ASP A 265 -13.06 3.92 -16.61
N GLU A 266 -13.63 5.11 -16.42
CA GLU A 266 -14.06 5.59 -15.11
C GLU A 266 -15.38 4.93 -14.68
N PRO A 267 -15.60 4.73 -13.37
CA PRO A 267 -16.85 4.18 -12.88
C PRO A 267 -18.03 5.10 -13.23
N SER A 268 -19.20 4.52 -13.49
CA SER A 268 -20.45 5.25 -13.73
C SER A 268 -21.13 5.60 -12.41
N ASN A 269 -21.35 4.60 -11.55
CA ASN A 269 -22.13 4.76 -10.33
C ASN A 269 -21.41 4.18 -9.11
N VAL A 270 -21.60 4.85 -7.97
CA VAL A 270 -21.10 4.46 -6.66
C VAL A 270 -22.27 4.44 -5.68
N TYR A 271 -22.39 3.35 -4.92
CA TYR A 271 -23.30 3.24 -3.78
C TYR A 271 -22.55 2.69 -2.57
N SER A 272 -22.84 3.19 -1.38
CA SER A 272 -22.12 2.84 -0.17
C SER A 272 -23.03 2.83 1.04
N THR A 273 -22.79 1.89 1.95
CA THR A 273 -23.56 1.77 3.20
C THR A 273 -22.69 1.23 4.32
N GLY A 274 -22.92 1.70 5.54
CA GLY A 274 -22.08 1.37 6.69
C GLY A 274 -22.39 2.25 7.90
N LYS A 275 -22.07 1.74 9.09
CA LYS A 275 -22.29 2.43 10.37
C LYS A 275 -21.18 2.05 11.36
N LEU A 276 -21.01 2.90 12.36
CA LEU A 276 -20.36 2.52 13.62
C LEU A 276 -21.32 1.63 14.42
N THR A 277 -21.02 0.35 14.48
CA THR A 277 -21.95 -0.68 14.98
C THR A 277 -21.68 -1.04 16.43
N TYR A 278 -20.41 -1.09 16.85
CA TYR A 278 -20.03 -1.75 18.09
C TYR A 278 -19.31 -0.88 19.13
N PHE A 279 -18.44 0.05 18.71
CA PHE A 279 -17.59 0.82 19.62
C PHE A 279 -18.30 2.06 20.21
N HIS A 280 -19.30 1.82 21.06
CA HIS A 280 -20.08 2.87 21.72
C HIS A 280 -20.69 2.41 23.06
N LYS A 281 -21.20 3.36 23.85
CA LYS A 281 -21.57 3.14 25.26
C LYS A 281 -22.58 2.03 25.50
N ARG A 282 -23.53 1.78 24.59
CA ARG A 282 -24.53 0.69 24.76
C ARG A 282 -23.91 -0.71 24.79
N ASN A 283 -22.67 -0.88 24.33
CA ASN A 283 -21.94 -2.16 24.35
C ASN A 283 -20.88 -2.22 25.45
N LYS A 284 -20.77 -1.18 26.28
CA LYS A 284 -19.83 -1.17 27.39
C LYS A 284 -20.23 -2.24 28.40
N PRO A 285 -19.32 -3.17 28.78
CA PRO A 285 -19.63 -4.16 29.80
C PRO A 285 -20.03 -3.51 31.13
N GLU A 286 -20.95 -4.15 31.85
CA GLU A 286 -21.35 -3.71 33.17
C GLU A 286 -20.12 -3.65 34.10
N ASN A 287 -20.06 -2.62 34.95
CA ASN A 287 -18.93 -2.36 35.86
C ASN A 287 -17.56 -2.06 35.20
N ALA A 288 -17.49 -1.93 33.86
CA ALA A 288 -16.27 -1.48 33.20
C ALA A 288 -15.98 0.00 33.55
N THR A 289 -14.71 0.30 33.86
CA THR A 289 -14.25 1.68 34.01
C THR A 289 -14.03 2.35 32.65
N ASN A 290 -13.56 3.59 32.64
CA ASN A 290 -13.19 4.32 31.43
C ASN A 290 -11.75 4.03 30.95
N ASN A 291 -10.94 3.31 31.74
CA ASN A 291 -9.58 2.92 31.37
C ASN A 291 -9.34 1.45 31.71
N CYS A 292 -8.84 0.67 30.74
CA CYS A 292 -8.57 -0.76 30.88
C CYS A 292 -7.55 -1.08 31.98
N ILE A 293 -6.68 -0.14 32.36
CA ILE A 293 -5.70 -0.32 33.43
C ILE A 293 -6.38 -0.43 34.80
N THR A 294 -7.38 0.40 35.05
CA THR A 294 -8.14 0.47 36.32
C THR A 294 -9.41 -0.38 36.32
N CYS A 295 -9.72 -1.05 35.21
CA CYS A 295 -10.92 -1.87 35.07
C CYS A 295 -10.87 -3.09 36.03
N PRO A 296 -11.98 -3.43 36.72
CA PRO A 296 -12.05 -4.63 37.56
C PRO A 296 -11.59 -5.86 36.80
N GLU A 297 -10.80 -6.71 37.46
CA GLU A 297 -10.15 -7.85 36.82
C GLU A 297 -11.16 -8.80 36.16
N SER A 298 -12.30 -9.07 36.80
CA SER A 298 -13.36 -9.90 36.23
C SER A 298 -13.88 -9.37 34.88
N VAL A 299 -14.01 -8.05 34.74
CA VAL A 299 -14.49 -7.40 33.51
C VAL A 299 -13.38 -7.33 32.46
N GLU A 300 -12.18 -6.93 32.86
CA GLU A 300 -11.02 -6.81 31.97
C GLU A 300 -10.64 -8.17 31.36
N ARG A 301 -10.61 -9.23 32.17
CA ARG A 301 -10.31 -10.59 31.75
C ARG A 301 -11.37 -11.18 30.81
N ALA A 302 -12.62 -10.73 30.88
CA ALA A 302 -13.66 -11.13 29.93
C ALA A 302 -13.64 -10.30 28.63
N CYS A 303 -13.14 -9.06 28.67
CA CYS A 303 -13.14 -8.15 27.52
C CYS A 303 -12.04 -8.49 26.50
N MET A 304 -12.41 -8.75 25.24
CA MET A 304 -11.42 -8.99 24.18
C MET A 304 -10.61 -7.74 23.83
N TYR A 305 -11.21 -6.54 23.95
CA TYR A 305 -10.57 -5.26 23.61
C TYR A 305 -9.73 -4.63 24.74
N SER A 306 -9.44 -5.38 25.80
CA SER A 306 -8.59 -4.87 26.87
C SER A 306 -7.25 -4.37 26.33
N ALA A 307 -6.87 -3.16 26.73
CA ALA A 307 -5.56 -2.62 26.40
C ALA A 307 -4.42 -3.47 27.00
N LYS A 308 -4.59 -4.01 28.22
CA LYS A 308 -3.60 -4.91 28.82
C LYS A 308 -3.36 -6.13 27.93
N LYS A 309 -4.43 -6.75 27.43
CA LYS A 309 -4.31 -7.88 26.51
C LYS A 309 -3.59 -7.49 25.23
N ILE A 310 -4.04 -6.44 24.56
CA ILE A 310 -3.50 -6.06 23.24
C ILE A 310 -2.02 -5.67 23.31
N TYR A 311 -1.63 -4.81 24.27
CA TYR A 311 -0.30 -4.20 24.29
C TYR A 311 0.70 -4.92 25.20
N TYR A 312 0.23 -5.71 26.17
CA TYR A 312 1.11 -6.36 27.15
C TYR A 312 1.01 -7.89 27.09
N GLU A 313 -0.17 -8.50 27.17
CA GLU A 313 -0.28 -9.95 27.42
C GLU A 313 -0.30 -10.85 26.17
N ASN A 314 -0.89 -10.38 25.06
CA ASN A 314 -1.04 -11.18 23.84
C ASN A 314 0.30 -11.34 23.10
N PRO A 315 0.41 -12.26 22.12
CA PRO A 315 1.62 -12.42 21.31
C PRO A 315 2.07 -11.15 20.56
N SER A 316 1.18 -10.21 20.31
CA SER A 316 1.52 -8.89 19.74
C SER A 316 1.94 -7.85 20.79
N GLY A 317 1.86 -8.18 22.08
CA GLY A 317 2.20 -7.31 23.19
C GLY A 317 3.58 -7.58 23.78
N LEU A 318 4.01 -6.70 24.68
CA LEU A 318 5.36 -6.70 25.25
C LEU A 318 5.70 -7.99 26.00
N ARG A 319 4.84 -8.49 26.90
CA ARG A 319 5.10 -9.73 27.66
C ARG A 319 4.79 -10.98 26.86
N GLY A 320 3.67 -10.99 26.15
CA GLY A 320 3.23 -12.19 25.43
C GLY A 320 4.12 -12.56 24.25
N GLY A 321 4.71 -11.56 23.59
CA GLY A 321 5.54 -11.77 22.41
C GLY A 321 6.98 -11.28 22.52
N PHE A 322 7.40 -10.69 23.64
CA PHE A 322 8.63 -9.89 23.70
C PHE A 322 8.67 -8.81 22.59
N ASN A 323 7.49 -8.29 22.23
CA ASN A 323 7.33 -7.38 21.09
C ASN A 323 7.57 -5.93 21.52
N THR A 324 8.55 -5.29 20.88
CA THR A 324 8.84 -3.86 21.01
C THR A 324 8.40 -3.06 19.79
N SER A 325 7.93 -3.72 18.74
CA SER A 325 7.45 -3.07 17.51
C SER A 325 5.93 -2.88 17.56
N TRP A 326 5.33 -2.51 16.43
CA TRP A 326 3.88 -2.32 16.34
C TRP A 326 3.08 -3.50 16.94
N PRO A 327 2.03 -3.23 17.74
CA PRO A 327 1.46 -1.93 18.08
C PRO A 327 2.06 -1.26 19.33
N VAL A 328 3.09 -1.85 19.95
CA VAL A 328 3.66 -1.40 21.23
C VAL A 328 4.44 -0.11 21.07
N ASP A 329 5.25 0.02 20.02
CA ASP A 329 6.02 1.24 19.69
C ASP A 329 5.15 2.48 19.43
N ILE A 330 3.89 2.31 19.04
CA ILE A 330 2.96 3.44 18.89
C ILE A 330 2.54 3.99 20.26
N VAL A 331 2.39 3.12 21.26
CA VAL A 331 2.11 3.51 22.65
C VAL A 331 3.39 3.97 23.35
N TYR A 332 4.50 3.30 23.05
CA TYR A 332 5.83 3.55 23.62
C TYR A 332 6.89 3.73 22.51
N PRO A 333 7.00 4.94 21.90
CA PRO A 333 7.88 5.18 20.75
C PRO A 333 9.36 4.84 20.94
N GLU A 334 9.89 5.05 22.13
CA GLU A 334 11.30 4.84 22.45
C GLU A 334 11.59 3.49 23.12
N ILE A 335 10.65 2.54 23.05
CA ILE A 335 10.80 1.24 23.71
C ILE A 335 11.99 0.41 23.21
N GLU A 336 12.34 0.52 21.92
CA GLU A 336 13.47 -0.21 21.34
C GLU A 336 14.81 0.31 21.89
N ASP A 337 14.95 1.63 22.03
CA ASP A 337 16.17 2.28 22.53
C ASP A 337 16.19 2.51 24.05
N ASP A 338 15.08 2.22 24.75
CA ASP A 338 15.04 2.30 26.21
C ASP A 338 16.07 1.33 26.84
N PRO A 339 17.09 1.84 27.55
CA PRO A 339 18.10 1.00 28.21
C PRO A 339 17.53 0.26 29.44
N GLY A 340 16.31 0.59 29.85
CA GLY A 340 15.58 -0.07 30.92
C GLY A 340 15.46 -1.57 30.70
N ASN A 341 15.58 -2.34 31.79
CA ASN A 341 15.29 -3.77 31.74
C ASN A 341 13.80 -4.03 31.50
N PHE A 342 13.42 -5.29 31.26
CA PHE A 342 12.05 -5.67 30.95
C PHE A 342 11.01 -5.17 31.97
N LYS A 343 11.38 -5.11 33.27
CA LYS A 343 10.50 -4.58 34.32
C LYS A 343 10.25 -3.08 34.14
N VAL A 344 11.29 -2.29 33.89
CA VAL A 344 11.17 -0.85 33.62
C VAL A 344 10.31 -0.59 32.38
N LYS A 345 10.55 -1.33 31.29
CA LYS A 345 9.73 -1.23 30.06
C LYS A 345 8.26 -1.54 30.31
N THR A 346 7.99 -2.54 31.15
CA THR A 346 6.63 -2.91 31.57
C THR A 346 5.96 -1.77 32.34
N GLU A 347 6.63 -1.22 33.35
CA GLU A 347 6.10 -0.10 34.17
C GLU A 347 5.80 1.12 33.29
N ASN A 348 6.72 1.48 32.39
CA ASN A 348 6.55 2.60 31.46
C ASN A 348 5.38 2.37 30.48
N LEU A 349 5.25 1.17 29.92
CA LEU A 349 4.13 0.83 29.04
C LEU A 349 2.79 0.92 29.77
N LEU A 350 2.68 0.32 30.96
CA LEU A 350 1.43 0.35 31.74
C LEU A 350 1.04 1.77 32.14
N LYS A 351 2.00 2.60 32.55
CA LYS A 351 1.77 4.01 32.85
C LYS A 351 1.24 4.78 31.62
N ARG A 352 1.81 4.54 30.43
CA ARG A 352 1.34 5.16 29.18
C ARG A 352 -0.06 4.74 28.79
N LEU A 353 -0.44 3.50 29.07
CA LEU A 353 -1.82 3.05 28.87
C LEU A 353 -2.76 3.72 29.89
N GLU A 354 -2.33 3.89 31.14
CA GLU A 354 -3.13 4.55 32.17
C GLU A 354 -3.41 6.03 31.85
N GLU A 355 -2.40 6.75 31.39
CA GLU A 355 -2.47 8.21 31.14
C GLU A 355 -2.93 8.53 29.71
N GLY A 356 -2.64 7.66 28.74
CA GLY A 356 -2.81 7.90 27.31
C GLY A 356 -4.12 7.41 26.71
N PRO A 357 -4.38 7.73 25.43
CA PRO A 357 -5.60 7.30 24.74
C PRO A 357 -5.65 5.79 24.54
N TYR A 358 -4.50 5.11 24.46
CA TYR A 358 -4.42 3.68 24.16
C TYR A 358 -4.88 2.75 25.29
N GLY A 359 -5.01 3.23 26.54
CA GLY A 359 -5.66 2.45 27.60
C GLY A 359 -7.14 2.75 27.79
N ARG A 360 -7.71 3.75 27.11
CA ARG A 360 -9.13 4.09 27.24
C ARG A 360 -10.03 2.93 26.83
N CYS A 361 -11.21 2.87 27.45
CA CYS A 361 -12.24 1.90 27.10
C CYS A 361 -12.75 2.17 25.69
N VAL A 362 -12.72 1.14 24.83
CA VAL A 362 -13.17 1.25 23.43
C VAL A 362 -14.66 1.56 23.30
N TYR A 363 -15.44 1.36 24.35
CA TYR A 363 -16.89 1.57 24.35
C TYR A 363 -17.31 2.95 24.86
N ASP A 364 -16.38 3.79 25.33
CA ASP A 364 -16.77 5.13 25.82
C ASP A 364 -17.23 6.07 24.68
N GLY A 365 -17.13 5.64 23.43
CA GLY A 365 -17.67 6.34 22.26
C GLY A 365 -16.85 7.57 21.90
N HIS A 366 -15.52 7.46 22.01
CA HIS A 366 -14.61 8.54 21.63
C HIS A 366 -14.38 8.60 20.12
N ASN A 367 -14.72 7.55 19.39
CA ASN A 367 -14.62 7.47 17.93
C ASN A 367 -15.98 7.66 17.24
N ASP A 368 -15.95 8.17 16.02
CA ASP A 368 -17.14 8.35 15.17
C ASP A 368 -17.03 7.62 13.81
N VAL A 369 -15.83 7.17 13.42
CA VAL A 369 -15.59 6.43 12.19
C VAL A 369 -16.31 5.08 12.17
N VAL A 370 -16.74 4.64 10.97
CA VAL A 370 -17.47 3.39 10.79
C VAL A 370 -16.58 2.15 10.92
N ASP A 371 -17.12 1.10 11.56
CA ASP A 371 -16.43 -0.18 11.78
C ASP A 371 -16.79 -1.26 10.76
N ASN A 372 -17.79 -0.99 9.93
CA ASN A 372 -18.21 -1.82 8.81
C ASN A 372 -18.79 -0.96 7.70
N GLN A 373 -18.28 -1.13 6.47
CA GLN A 373 -18.77 -0.41 5.29
C GLN A 373 -18.65 -1.29 4.04
N VAL A 374 -19.67 -1.22 3.19
CA VAL A 374 -19.70 -1.88 1.88
C VAL A 374 -19.85 -0.80 0.81
N VAL A 375 -18.99 -0.84 -0.20
CA VAL A 375 -19.03 0.02 -1.37
C VAL A 375 -19.32 -0.84 -2.60
N VAL A 376 -20.22 -0.39 -3.46
CA VAL A 376 -20.57 -0.99 -4.73
C VAL A 376 -20.28 0.02 -5.83
N MET A 377 -19.49 -0.38 -6.81
CA MET A 377 -19.14 0.41 -8.00
C MET A 377 -19.60 -0.32 -9.25
N SER A 378 -19.98 0.44 -10.27
CA SER A 378 -20.38 -0.09 -11.58
C SER A 378 -19.83 0.76 -12.71
N TRP A 379 -19.55 0.11 -13.83
CA TRP A 379 -19.22 0.69 -15.12
C TRP A 379 -20.29 0.21 -16.10
N ASP A 380 -20.90 1.14 -16.83
CA ASP A 380 -21.96 0.80 -17.78
C ASP A 380 -21.41 0.25 -19.11
N GLY A 381 -20.10 0.42 -19.37
CA GLY A 381 -19.48 0.09 -20.64
C GLY A 381 -19.79 1.11 -21.72
N ASP A 382 -19.32 0.87 -22.95
CA ASP A 382 -19.65 1.72 -24.07
C ASP A 382 -20.95 1.25 -24.75
N ASP A 383 -21.87 2.19 -25.05
CA ASP A 383 -23.21 1.95 -25.63
C ASP A 383 -23.23 1.29 -27.04
N ASN A 384 -22.09 0.94 -27.61
CA ASN A 384 -21.99 0.43 -28.97
C ASN A 384 -21.66 -1.06 -29.01
N ASP A 385 -22.60 -1.85 -29.55
CA ASP A 385 -22.49 -3.28 -29.90
C ASP A 385 -21.41 -3.59 -30.98
N THR A 386 -20.57 -2.62 -31.29
CA THR A 386 -19.42 -2.80 -32.18
C THR A 386 -18.26 -3.37 -31.37
N LYS A 387 -17.64 -4.46 -31.84
CA LYS A 387 -16.46 -5.12 -31.24
C LYS A 387 -15.25 -4.20 -30.90
N ASN A 388 -15.30 -2.92 -31.29
CA ASN A 388 -14.20 -1.97 -31.22
C ASN A 388 -14.32 -0.93 -30.09
N SER A 389 -15.40 -0.89 -29.32
CA SER A 389 -15.54 0.06 -28.21
C SER A 389 -14.56 -0.25 -27.06
N GLY A 390 -14.31 -1.54 -26.81
CA GLY A 390 -13.21 -2.01 -25.97
C GLY A 390 -13.43 -1.86 -24.46
N ARG A 391 -14.58 -1.33 -24.01
CA ARG A 391 -14.96 -1.21 -22.59
C ARG A 391 -16.26 -1.97 -22.33
N SER A 392 -16.18 -3.00 -21.50
CA SER A 392 -17.33 -3.83 -21.12
C SER A 392 -17.97 -3.36 -19.81
N PRO A 393 -19.30 -3.50 -19.66
CA PRO A 393 -19.96 -3.31 -18.37
C PRO A 393 -19.39 -4.26 -17.33
N LYS A 394 -19.19 -3.76 -16.11
CA LYS A 394 -18.63 -4.53 -14.99
C LYS A 394 -18.96 -3.91 -13.64
N THR A 395 -18.78 -4.70 -12.59
CA THR A 395 -19.07 -4.29 -11.21
C THR A 395 -17.94 -4.62 -10.26
N ALA A 396 -17.86 -3.89 -9.15
CA ALA A 396 -16.95 -4.19 -8.07
C ALA A 396 -17.59 -3.94 -6.72
N THR A 397 -17.29 -4.78 -5.74
CA THR A 397 -17.67 -4.58 -4.35
C THR A 397 -16.45 -4.55 -3.45
N LEU A 398 -16.45 -3.64 -2.49
CA LEU A 398 -15.45 -3.54 -1.43
C LEU A 398 -16.18 -3.68 -0.09
N THR A 399 -15.79 -4.67 0.71
CA THR A 399 -16.24 -4.82 2.10
C THR A 399 -15.09 -4.51 3.07
N MET A 400 -15.23 -3.43 3.83
CA MET A 400 -14.36 -3.08 4.95
C MET A 400 -15.00 -3.55 6.25
N THR A 401 -14.26 -4.30 7.08
CA THR A 401 -14.80 -4.78 8.37
C THR A 401 -13.76 -4.85 9.49
N ALA A 402 -14.14 -4.40 10.68
CA ALA A 402 -13.38 -4.57 11.91
C ALA A 402 -13.49 -5.98 12.49
N PHE A 403 -14.59 -6.71 12.25
CA PHE A 403 -14.93 -7.91 13.04
C PHE A 403 -14.41 -9.20 12.43
N THR A 404 -13.09 -9.40 12.52
CA THR A 404 -12.41 -10.53 11.89
C THR A 404 -11.08 -10.85 12.55
N HIS A 405 -10.68 -12.12 12.50
CA HIS A 405 -9.33 -12.59 12.87
C HIS A 405 -8.34 -12.52 11.70
N ALA A 406 -8.83 -12.33 10.47
CA ALA A 406 -8.02 -12.28 9.26
C ALA A 406 -7.40 -10.88 9.07
N ILE A 407 -6.64 -10.40 10.05
CA ILE A 407 -6.19 -8.99 10.16
C ILE A 407 -5.35 -8.59 8.95
N CYS A 408 -5.84 -7.61 8.18
CA CYS A 408 -5.30 -7.12 6.92
C CYS A 408 -5.08 -8.22 5.86
N GLN A 409 -5.73 -9.38 6.01
CA GLN A 409 -5.66 -10.50 5.08
C GLN A 409 -6.71 -10.35 3.98
N ARG A 410 -6.42 -9.49 3.00
CA ARG A 410 -7.29 -9.20 1.86
C ARG A 410 -7.70 -10.47 1.13
N LYS A 411 -8.95 -10.50 0.72
CA LYS A 411 -9.52 -11.56 -0.13
C LYS A 411 -10.16 -10.92 -1.34
N THR A 412 -9.80 -11.40 -2.52
CA THR A 412 -10.35 -10.92 -3.78
C THR A 412 -10.80 -12.10 -4.62
N VAL A 413 -12.03 -12.06 -5.11
CA VAL A 413 -12.52 -12.97 -6.13
C VAL A 413 -12.85 -12.17 -7.37
N ILE A 414 -12.34 -12.61 -8.51
CA ILE A 414 -12.52 -11.95 -9.81
C ILE A 414 -13.20 -12.94 -10.75
N TYR A 415 -14.33 -12.52 -11.31
CA TYR A 415 -15.09 -13.27 -12.29
C TYR A 415 -14.91 -12.64 -13.66
N GLY A 416 -14.54 -13.45 -14.64
CA GLY A 416 -14.39 -13.02 -16.01
C GLY A 416 -15.11 -13.94 -17.00
N THR A 417 -15.13 -13.50 -18.26
CA THR A 417 -15.80 -14.19 -19.37
C THR A 417 -15.21 -15.56 -19.73
N LYS A 418 -13.97 -15.85 -19.32
CA LYS A 418 -13.26 -17.10 -19.62
C LYS A 418 -12.82 -17.87 -18.38
N GLY A 419 -13.08 -17.39 -17.18
CA GLY A 419 -12.65 -18.04 -15.95
C GLY A 419 -12.89 -17.20 -14.71
N GLU A 420 -12.46 -17.74 -13.57
CA GLU A 420 -12.46 -17.05 -12.29
C GLU A 420 -11.07 -17.13 -11.63
N LEU A 421 -10.77 -16.16 -10.78
CA LEU A 421 -9.50 -16.03 -10.08
C LEU A 421 -9.73 -15.66 -8.61
N HIS A 422 -9.10 -16.41 -7.72
CA HIS A 422 -9.14 -16.24 -6.27
C HIS A 422 -7.78 -15.79 -5.77
N SER A 423 -7.75 -14.66 -5.06
CA SER A 423 -6.57 -14.12 -4.37
C SER A 423 -6.86 -14.05 -2.87
N ASP A 424 -5.97 -14.63 -2.07
CA ASP A 424 -5.99 -14.52 -0.61
C ASP A 424 -4.60 -14.14 -0.10
N THR A 425 -4.51 -13.07 0.67
CA THR A 425 -3.28 -12.71 1.37
C THR A 425 -3.38 -13.21 2.81
N SER A 426 -3.00 -14.47 3.08
CA SER A 426 -3.08 -15.04 4.44
C SER A 426 -1.81 -14.76 5.24
N TRP A 427 -1.92 -14.70 6.57
CA TRP A 427 -0.77 -14.85 7.47
C TRP A 427 -0.82 -16.27 8.04
N PRO A 428 0.28 -17.04 8.08
CA PRO A 428 0.24 -18.36 8.68
C PRO A 428 -0.23 -18.23 10.13
N ALA A 429 -1.23 -19.03 10.51
CA ALA A 429 -1.63 -19.19 11.90
C ALA A 429 -0.36 -19.53 12.71
N ALA A 430 -0.18 -18.87 13.86
CA ALA A 430 0.92 -19.15 14.76
C ALA A 430 0.94 -20.65 15.08
N ALA A 431 1.92 -21.38 14.54
CA ALA A 431 2.18 -22.75 14.94
C ALA A 431 2.70 -22.70 16.39
N ALA A 432 2.10 -23.50 17.27
CA ALA A 432 2.31 -23.52 18.72
C ALA A 432 3.66 -24.12 19.18
N ASP A 433 4.70 -24.07 18.34
CA ASP A 433 6.04 -24.53 18.70
C ASP A 433 7.06 -23.40 18.49
N GLN A 434 7.57 -22.90 19.62
CA GLN A 434 8.01 -21.52 19.88
C GLN A 434 9.53 -21.35 20.00
N GLU A 435 10.35 -22.39 19.92
CA GLU A 435 11.70 -22.23 20.48
C GLU A 435 12.68 -21.38 19.66
N LYS A 436 12.48 -21.18 18.35
CA LYS A 436 13.38 -20.36 17.51
C LYS A 436 12.60 -19.92 16.27
N ARG A 437 12.39 -18.61 15.99
CA ARG A 437 12.37 -17.99 14.62
C ARG A 437 11.66 -16.62 14.53
N PRO A 438 12.05 -15.77 13.55
CA PRO A 438 11.40 -14.49 13.19
C PRO A 438 9.94 -14.67 12.72
N MET A 439 9.17 -13.58 12.68
CA MET A 439 7.82 -13.52 12.10
C MET A 439 7.75 -14.35 10.79
N ARG A 440 6.94 -15.42 10.77
CA ARG A 440 6.66 -16.16 9.54
C ARG A 440 5.85 -15.28 8.58
N GLN A 441 6.20 -15.34 7.30
CA GLN A 441 5.71 -14.45 6.24
C GLN A 441 4.24 -14.67 5.87
N PRO A 442 3.56 -13.64 5.35
CA PRO A 442 2.25 -13.82 4.74
C PRO A 442 2.35 -14.80 3.58
N GLN A 443 1.52 -15.85 3.61
CA GLN A 443 1.30 -16.73 2.47
C GLN A 443 0.22 -16.10 1.60
N THR A 444 0.63 -15.53 0.47
CA THR A 444 -0.33 -15.17 -0.56
C THR A 444 -0.62 -16.38 -1.44
N SER A 445 -1.89 -16.69 -1.65
CA SER A 445 -2.34 -17.70 -2.60
C SER A 445 -3.09 -17.01 -3.74
N LEU A 446 -2.84 -17.49 -4.96
CA LEU A 446 -3.42 -16.94 -6.17
C LEU A 446 -3.76 -18.11 -7.07
N HIS A 447 -5.05 -18.34 -7.30
CA HIS A 447 -5.54 -19.48 -8.04
C HIS A 447 -6.49 -19.03 -9.14
N SER A 448 -6.42 -19.65 -10.31
CA SER A 448 -7.40 -19.43 -11.38
C SER A 448 -7.92 -20.73 -11.94
N ILE A 449 -9.13 -20.70 -12.50
CA ILE A 449 -9.69 -21.81 -13.27
C ILE A 449 -10.30 -21.26 -14.56
N SER A 450 -10.06 -21.96 -15.66
CA SER A 450 -10.58 -21.58 -16.99
C SER A 450 -11.89 -22.29 -17.27
N PHE A 451 -12.85 -21.58 -17.88
CA PHE A 451 -14.08 -22.17 -18.39
C PHE A 451 -13.93 -22.72 -19.81
N THR A 452 -12.84 -22.40 -20.50
CA THR A 452 -12.60 -22.86 -21.87
C THR A 452 -12.07 -24.29 -21.94
N ASP A 453 -11.66 -24.85 -20.81
CA ASP A 453 -11.20 -26.23 -20.69
C ASP A 453 -12.25 -27.07 -19.92
N PRO A 454 -12.88 -28.07 -20.56
CA PRO A 454 -13.88 -28.93 -19.91
C PRO A 454 -13.30 -29.80 -18.78
N TYR A 455 -11.98 -29.89 -18.65
CA TYR A 455 -11.27 -30.60 -17.59
C TYR A 455 -10.46 -29.66 -16.68
N ALA A 456 -10.76 -28.36 -16.69
CA ALA A 456 -10.00 -27.35 -15.98
C ALA A 456 -9.83 -27.68 -14.50
N GLN A 457 -8.60 -27.53 -14.02
CA GLN A 457 -8.26 -27.60 -12.61
C GLN A 457 -7.79 -26.23 -12.13
N TRP A 458 -7.82 -26.02 -10.82
CA TRP A 458 -7.23 -24.83 -10.22
C TRP A 458 -5.73 -24.77 -10.50
N VAL A 459 -5.30 -23.68 -11.14
CA VAL A 459 -3.89 -23.38 -11.41
C VAL A 459 -3.39 -22.41 -10.36
N SER A 460 -2.30 -22.75 -9.67
CA SER A 460 -1.65 -21.85 -8.71
C SER A 460 -0.66 -20.94 -9.42
N HIS A 461 -0.69 -19.65 -9.10
CA HIS A 461 0.24 -18.64 -9.58
C HIS A 461 1.13 -18.18 -8.44
N THR A 462 2.42 -18.04 -8.71
CA THR A 462 3.42 -17.73 -7.69
C THR A 462 4.09 -16.40 -8.04
N PRO A 463 3.98 -15.36 -7.19
CA PRO A 463 4.68 -14.08 -7.41
C PRO A 463 6.20 -14.25 -7.46
N ASP A 464 6.94 -13.38 -8.13
CA ASP A 464 8.41 -13.45 -8.09
C ASP A 464 8.96 -13.29 -6.65
N GLU A 465 10.04 -14.01 -6.34
CA GLU A 465 10.54 -14.14 -4.95
C GLU A 465 11.32 -12.91 -4.45
N ALA A 466 11.83 -12.08 -5.36
CA ALA A 466 12.90 -11.11 -5.07
C ALA A 466 12.54 -10.04 -4.01
N ASP A 467 11.26 -9.77 -3.76
CA ASP A 467 10.82 -8.65 -2.89
C ASP A 467 9.77 -9.03 -1.84
N ARG A 468 9.55 -10.32 -1.56
CA ARG A 468 8.49 -10.77 -0.61
C ARG A 468 8.72 -10.38 0.86
N PHE A 469 9.90 -9.87 1.20
CA PHE A 469 10.44 -9.82 2.56
C PHE A 469 10.26 -8.47 3.29
N SER A 470 9.55 -7.49 2.71
CA SER A 470 9.37 -6.16 3.30
C SER A 470 7.89 -5.77 3.51
N GLY A 471 7.65 -4.63 4.19
CA GLY A 471 6.32 -4.18 4.59
C GLY A 471 5.30 -4.15 3.45
N HIS A 472 4.05 -4.51 3.78
CA HIS A 472 2.96 -4.71 2.82
C HIS A 472 3.27 -5.74 1.71
N GLY A 473 3.97 -6.82 2.07
CA GLY A 473 4.30 -7.91 1.16
C GLY A 473 5.27 -7.49 0.04
N GLY A 474 6.20 -6.58 0.34
CA GLY A 474 7.15 -6.03 -0.63
C GLY A 474 6.82 -4.63 -1.14
N GLY A 475 5.59 -4.16 -0.94
CA GLY A 475 5.10 -2.93 -1.53
C GLY A 475 5.87 -1.67 -1.11
N ASP A 476 6.27 -1.57 0.16
CA ASP A 476 7.00 -0.41 0.66
C ASP A 476 8.36 -0.26 -0.04
N THR A 477 9.10 -1.37 -0.18
CA THR A 477 10.38 -1.40 -0.87
C THR A 477 10.20 -1.19 -2.37
N GLY A 478 9.18 -1.81 -2.97
CA GLY A 478 8.88 -1.65 -4.39
C GLY A 478 8.57 -0.20 -4.76
N LEU A 479 7.76 0.50 -3.96
CA LEU A 479 7.47 1.93 -4.17
C LEU A 479 8.73 2.79 -4.00
N ALA A 480 9.52 2.54 -2.95
CA ALA A 480 10.77 3.27 -2.74
C ALA A 480 11.75 3.09 -3.91
N LYS A 481 11.92 1.86 -4.39
CA LYS A 481 12.74 1.56 -5.58
C LYS A 481 12.23 2.30 -6.82
N ALA A 482 10.93 2.20 -7.09
CA ALA A 482 10.29 2.90 -8.21
C ALA A 482 10.54 4.42 -8.16
N PHE A 483 10.35 5.03 -6.99
CA PHE A 483 10.55 6.46 -6.80
C PHE A 483 12.02 6.87 -6.99
N VAL A 484 12.96 6.15 -6.36
CA VAL A 484 14.40 6.47 -6.52
C VAL A 484 14.85 6.29 -7.97
N SER A 485 14.43 5.22 -8.66
CA SER A 485 14.77 5.01 -10.07
C SER A 485 14.20 6.10 -10.97
N ALA A 486 12.98 6.58 -10.71
CA ALA A 486 12.40 7.70 -11.44
C ALA A 486 13.21 8.99 -11.27
N VAL A 487 13.58 9.31 -10.01
CA VAL A 487 14.42 10.49 -9.70
C VAL A 487 15.80 10.38 -10.32
N GLU A 488 16.44 9.20 -10.24
CA GLU A 488 17.72 8.94 -10.86
C GLU A 488 17.66 9.09 -12.39
N ALA A 489 16.61 8.57 -13.04
CA ALA A 489 16.44 8.70 -14.47
C ALA A 489 16.39 10.17 -14.94
N VAL A 490 15.72 11.02 -14.17
CA VAL A 490 15.68 12.47 -14.45
C VAL A 490 17.05 13.10 -14.18
N LYS A 491 17.60 12.89 -12.97
CA LYS A 491 18.82 13.54 -12.50
C LYS A 491 20.07 13.13 -13.30
N VAL A 492 20.25 11.85 -13.53
CA VAL A 492 21.49 11.26 -14.05
C VAL A 492 21.40 10.99 -15.54
N HIS A 493 20.24 10.50 -16.01
CA HIS A 493 20.06 10.11 -17.41
C HIS A 493 19.36 11.17 -18.26
N GLY A 494 18.99 12.31 -17.68
CA GLY A 494 18.36 13.43 -18.38
C GLY A 494 16.99 13.07 -18.97
N TRP A 495 16.29 12.11 -18.37
CA TRP A 495 14.95 11.74 -18.84
C TRP A 495 13.95 12.88 -18.58
N ASP A 496 13.01 13.03 -19.50
CA ASP A 496 11.80 13.81 -19.25
C ASP A 496 11.04 13.22 -18.04
N VAL A 497 10.51 14.10 -17.19
CA VAL A 497 9.77 13.73 -15.97
C VAL A 497 8.57 12.85 -16.28
N GLY A 498 7.81 13.15 -17.34
CA GLY A 498 6.68 12.35 -17.77
C GLY A 498 7.09 10.95 -18.21
N LYS A 499 8.24 10.81 -18.90
CA LYS A 499 8.79 9.49 -19.24
C LYS A 499 9.18 8.71 -17.98
N ALA A 500 9.93 9.32 -17.06
CA ALA A 500 10.33 8.69 -15.81
C ALA A 500 9.12 8.27 -14.96
N GLN A 501 8.10 9.13 -14.90
CA GLN A 501 6.82 8.86 -14.24
C GLN A 501 6.15 7.60 -14.79
N ARG A 502 5.98 7.51 -16.12
CA ARG A 502 5.29 6.37 -16.75
C ARG A 502 6.09 5.08 -16.60
N VAL A 503 7.41 5.12 -16.82
CA VAL A 503 8.23 3.89 -16.83
C VAL A 503 8.48 3.34 -15.42
N HIS A 504 8.82 4.19 -14.45
CA HIS A 504 9.27 3.73 -13.14
C HIS A 504 8.14 3.72 -12.10
N ILE A 505 7.27 4.74 -12.09
CA ILE A 505 6.15 4.81 -11.14
C ILE A 505 4.94 4.05 -11.69
N GLY A 506 4.57 4.30 -12.94
CA GLY A 506 3.41 3.68 -13.57
C GLY A 506 2.05 4.11 -12.99
N ALA A 507 2.03 5.20 -12.23
CA ALA A 507 0.82 5.82 -11.68
C ALA A 507 0.94 7.35 -11.70
N GLY A 508 -0.09 8.06 -12.17
CA GLY A 508 -0.11 9.54 -12.20
C GLY A 508 -0.85 10.18 -11.01
N ILE A 509 -0.71 11.51 -10.88
CA ILE A 509 -1.50 12.29 -9.90
C ILE A 509 -3.00 12.20 -10.16
N ASP A 510 -3.43 12.09 -11.42
CA ASP A 510 -4.85 11.96 -11.77
C ASP A 510 -5.43 10.63 -11.26
N GLU A 511 -4.66 9.54 -11.29
CA GLU A 511 -5.06 8.26 -10.70
C GLU A 511 -5.12 8.32 -9.18
N ALA A 512 -4.15 8.98 -8.54
CA ALA A 512 -4.16 9.18 -7.10
C ALA A 512 -5.39 9.99 -6.68
N VAL A 513 -5.67 11.12 -7.34
CA VAL A 513 -6.86 11.95 -7.09
C VAL A 513 -8.13 11.14 -7.31
N ARG A 514 -8.23 10.35 -8.39
CA ARG A 514 -9.38 9.49 -8.66
C ARG A 514 -9.63 8.47 -7.54
N ALA A 515 -8.59 7.80 -7.06
CA ALA A 515 -8.72 6.82 -5.99
C ALA A 515 -9.17 7.46 -4.65
N HIS A 516 -8.65 8.64 -4.33
CA HIS A 516 -9.08 9.38 -3.13
C HIS A 516 -10.49 9.98 -3.30
N GLY A 517 -10.80 10.48 -4.49
CA GLY A 517 -12.14 10.94 -4.86
C GLY A 517 -13.16 9.81 -4.76
N MET A 518 -12.79 8.58 -5.15
CA MET A 518 -13.65 7.42 -4.98
C MET A 518 -13.99 7.15 -3.51
N ALA A 519 -13.02 7.30 -2.61
CA ALA A 519 -13.26 7.15 -1.18
C ALA A 519 -14.26 8.22 -0.66
N TRP A 520 -14.09 9.47 -1.10
CA TRP A 520 -15.02 10.57 -0.75
C TRP A 520 -16.41 10.40 -1.37
N CYS A 521 -16.49 9.95 -2.63
CA CYS A 521 -17.76 9.67 -3.30
C CYS A 521 -18.52 8.53 -2.61
N ALA A 522 -17.80 7.48 -2.20
CA ALA A 522 -18.34 6.39 -1.40
C ALA A 522 -18.79 6.88 -0.01
N GLU A 523 -18.06 7.82 0.59
CA GLU A 523 -18.45 8.40 1.87
C GLU A 523 -19.71 9.28 1.77
N ASP A 524 -19.77 10.16 0.77
CA ASP A 524 -20.94 10.99 0.49
C ASP A 524 -22.18 10.14 0.19
N SER A 525 -22.01 9.05 -0.57
CA SER A 525 -23.07 8.07 -0.81
C SER A 525 -23.56 7.43 0.50
N ARG A 526 -22.64 7.02 1.39
CA ARG A 526 -22.99 6.44 2.70
C ARG A 526 -23.75 7.43 3.59
N ALA A 527 -23.27 8.67 3.65
CA ALA A 527 -23.82 9.71 4.51
C ALA A 527 -25.23 10.13 4.04
N SER A 528 -25.41 10.28 2.72
CA SER A 528 -26.72 10.66 2.13
C SER A 528 -27.70 9.49 2.00
N GLY A 529 -27.21 8.25 1.92
CA GLY A 529 -28.01 7.07 1.61
C GLY A 529 -28.38 6.95 0.12
N GLU A 530 -27.78 7.77 -0.74
CA GLU A 530 -28.10 7.86 -2.16
C GLU A 530 -26.98 7.28 -3.03
N ARG A 531 -27.36 6.75 -4.19
CA ARG A 531 -26.42 6.45 -5.28
C ARG A 531 -25.83 7.75 -5.83
N LYS A 532 -24.52 7.79 -6.04
CA LYS A 532 -23.82 8.90 -6.69
C LYS A 532 -23.41 8.50 -8.11
N VAL A 533 -23.61 9.41 -9.06
CA VAL A 533 -23.07 9.31 -10.42
C VAL A 533 -21.69 9.94 -10.40
N TRP A 534 -20.64 9.15 -10.65
CA TRP A 534 -19.25 9.55 -10.45
C TRP A 534 -18.89 10.83 -11.21
N ALA A 535 -19.19 10.89 -12.51
CA ALA A 535 -18.85 12.03 -13.35
C ALA A 535 -19.49 13.33 -12.87
N SER A 536 -20.77 13.29 -12.46
CA SER A 536 -21.46 14.46 -11.92
C SER A 536 -20.92 14.86 -10.54
N TRP A 537 -20.63 13.88 -9.69
CA TRP A 537 -20.07 14.12 -8.35
C TRP A 537 -18.67 14.75 -8.46
N ASP A 538 -17.78 14.21 -9.30
CA ASP A 538 -16.42 14.73 -9.48
C ASP A 538 -16.44 16.15 -10.05
N ALA A 539 -17.28 16.41 -11.05
CA ALA A 539 -17.45 17.75 -11.64
C ALA A 539 -17.90 18.78 -10.59
N GLU A 540 -18.91 18.44 -9.78
CA GLU A 540 -19.41 19.33 -8.71
C GLU A 540 -18.31 19.66 -7.69
N GLN A 541 -17.46 18.69 -7.33
CA GLN A 541 -16.37 18.99 -6.41
C GLN A 541 -15.27 19.84 -7.05
N ARG A 542 -14.97 19.62 -8.33
CA ARG A 542 -13.97 20.41 -9.07
C ARG A 542 -14.41 21.86 -9.28
N GLU A 543 -15.71 22.12 -9.39
CA GLU A 543 -16.27 23.49 -9.45
C GLU A 543 -16.08 24.28 -8.14
N LYS A 544 -15.76 23.62 -7.03
CA LYS A 544 -15.50 24.27 -5.73
C LYS A 544 -14.05 24.77 -5.59
N LEU A 545 -13.13 24.35 -6.47
CA LEU A 545 -11.75 24.81 -6.54
C LEU A 545 -11.67 26.13 -7.32
#